data_AF-A0A4R4D3G4-F1
#
_entry.id   AF-A0A4R4D3G4-F1
#
_cell.length_a   1.000
_cell.length_b   1.000
_cell.length_c   1.000
_cell.angle_alpha   90.00
_cell.angle_beta   90.00
_cell.angle_gamma   90.00
#
_symmetry.space_group_name_H-M   'P 1'
#
loop_
_entity.id
_entity.type
_entity.pdbx_description
1 polymer ?
#
loop_
_entity_poly.entity_id
_entity_poly.type
_entity_poly.pdbx_seq_one_letter_code
_entity_poly.pdbx_strand_id
1 'polypeptide(L)'
;MRLFARAFGFGLLIFATVLPLGAGLLLVASSGPDGIVALGPAGWASLVAGLVLPSCAALLVQAWLTQRAELATLRDALLRQGATADSRHLALQALVAESREHTAILQEQTRLMLGQLSVGKRIADTQQALMTETRLQRLVGEWDMTGRELAAVMAAMWRLVFGWRTAEGPEGQPSVELPLPSGPELGLAILRLLPATAEDMAKFEVDERFVRQAAHYRAVFRTFLDRVPETGPINRGLFLDMVQGRVDARLALLPRPNHALVIPPETLAAE
;
A
#
# COMPACT_ATOMS: atom_id res chain seq x y z
N MET A 1 -43.64 62.02 -9.03
CA MET A 1 -44.96 61.38 -9.31
C MET A 1 -45.77 61.09 -8.04
N ARG A 2 -45.31 60.24 -7.10
CA ARG A 2 -46.10 59.87 -5.89
C ARG A 2 -46.47 61.03 -4.96
N LEU A 3 -45.59 62.03 -4.81
CA LEU A 3 -45.85 63.23 -3.98
C LEU A 3 -46.93 64.14 -4.59
N PHE A 4 -46.90 64.35 -5.90
CA PHE A 4 -47.91 65.14 -6.61
C PHE A 4 -49.30 64.50 -6.57
N ALA A 5 -49.39 63.18 -6.72
CA ALA A 5 -50.66 62.45 -6.60
C ALA A 5 -51.26 62.54 -5.19
N ARG A 6 -50.42 62.49 -4.14
CA ARG A 6 -50.85 62.68 -2.75
C ARG A 6 -51.31 64.12 -2.50
N ALA A 7 -50.56 65.11 -2.97
CA ALA A 7 -50.93 66.52 -2.82
C ALA A 7 -52.26 66.85 -3.52
N PHE A 8 -52.46 66.33 -4.74
CA PHE A 8 -53.72 66.50 -5.48
C PHE A 8 -54.89 65.80 -4.79
N GLY A 9 -54.68 64.57 -4.30
CA GLY A 9 -55.70 63.82 -3.54
C GLY A 9 -56.09 64.51 -2.23
N PHE A 10 -55.13 65.02 -1.46
CA PHE A 10 -55.41 65.83 -0.26
C PHE A 10 -56.15 67.12 -0.61
N GLY A 11 -55.74 67.82 -1.67
CA GLY A 11 -56.43 69.03 -2.13
C GLY A 11 -57.89 68.77 -2.51
N LEU A 12 -58.16 67.66 -3.21
CA LEU A 12 -59.52 67.26 -3.61
C LEU A 12 -60.39 66.87 -2.40
N LEU A 13 -59.80 66.22 -1.39
CA LEU A 13 -60.49 65.81 -0.17
C LEU A 13 -60.83 67.01 0.72
N ILE A 14 -59.91 67.97 0.83
CA ILE A 14 -60.17 69.26 1.48
C ILE A 14 -61.28 70.01 0.75
N PHE A 15 -61.24 70.08 -0.59
CA PHE A 15 -62.29 70.74 -1.37
C PHE A 15 -63.65 70.05 -1.18
N ALA A 16 -63.70 68.72 -1.22
CA ALA A 16 -64.93 67.95 -1.06
C ALA A 16 -65.55 68.05 0.35
N THR A 17 -64.75 68.32 1.38
CA THR A 17 -65.24 68.51 2.77
C THR A 17 -65.64 69.96 3.04
N VAL A 18 -64.93 70.93 2.46
CA VAL A 18 -65.23 72.36 2.59
C VAL A 18 -66.49 72.75 1.81
N LEU A 19 -66.79 72.09 0.69
CA LEU A 19 -67.96 72.41 -0.15
C LEU A 19 -69.32 72.22 0.55
N PRO A 20 -69.62 71.08 1.23
CA PRO A 20 -70.86 70.92 1.99
C PRO A 20 -70.91 71.81 3.24
N LEU A 21 -69.77 72.06 3.90
CA LEU A 21 -69.69 73.02 5.02
C LEU A 21 -69.98 74.46 4.54
N GLY A 22 -69.39 74.85 3.41
CA GLY A 22 -69.60 76.16 2.79
C GLY A 22 -71.03 76.33 2.27
N ALA A 23 -71.64 75.28 1.71
CA ALA A 23 -73.05 75.28 1.32
C ALA A 23 -73.98 75.44 2.54
N GLY A 24 -73.69 74.75 3.65
CA GLY A 24 -74.42 74.92 4.91
C GLY A 24 -74.29 76.33 5.49
N LEU A 25 -73.08 76.90 5.46
CA LEU A 25 -72.84 78.29 5.91
C LEU A 25 -73.50 79.33 5.00
N LEU A 26 -73.51 79.12 3.68
CA LEU A 26 -74.20 79.98 2.72
C LEU A 26 -75.72 79.95 2.92
N LEU A 27 -76.29 78.77 3.20
CA LEU A 27 -77.70 78.63 3.56
C LEU A 27 -78.03 79.42 4.84
N VAL A 28 -77.21 79.30 5.88
CA VAL A 28 -77.37 80.09 7.12
C VAL A 28 -77.27 81.59 6.85
N ALA A 29 -76.30 82.01 6.05
CA ALA A 29 -76.06 83.42 5.76
C ALA A 29 -77.18 84.05 4.91
N SER A 30 -77.79 83.28 4.01
CA SER A 30 -78.83 83.77 3.10
C SER A 30 -80.24 83.69 3.67
N SER A 31 -80.52 82.71 4.53
CA SER A 31 -81.88 82.41 5.00
C SER A 31 -82.02 82.31 6.52
N GLY A 32 -80.96 82.62 7.26
CA GLY A 32 -80.91 82.52 8.72
C GLY A 32 -80.80 81.07 9.21
N PRO A 33 -80.75 80.85 10.54
CA PRO A 33 -80.70 79.51 11.12
C PRO A 33 -81.94 78.66 10.76
N ASP A 34 -83.07 79.31 10.48
CA ASP A 34 -84.32 78.65 10.07
C ASP A 34 -84.24 77.99 8.68
N GLY A 35 -83.34 78.47 7.82
CA GLY A 35 -83.07 77.87 6.51
C GLY A 35 -82.52 76.44 6.59
N ILE A 36 -81.76 76.11 7.64
CA ILE A 36 -81.27 74.75 7.90
C ILE A 36 -82.43 73.85 8.39
N VAL A 37 -83.33 74.38 9.20
CA VAL A 37 -84.48 73.63 9.74
C VAL A 37 -85.53 73.36 8.64
N ALA A 38 -85.65 74.27 7.67
CA ALA A 38 -86.54 74.14 6.51
C ALA A 38 -86.03 73.14 5.44
N LEU A 39 -84.75 72.72 5.51
CA LEU A 39 -84.30 71.57 4.74
C LEU A 39 -85.02 70.34 5.29
N GLY A 40 -85.95 69.79 4.52
CA GLY A 40 -86.60 68.53 4.85
C GLY A 40 -85.58 67.37 4.98
N PRO A 41 -86.06 66.16 5.33
CA PRO A 41 -85.19 65.00 5.60
C PRO A 41 -84.19 64.66 4.49
N ALA A 42 -84.57 64.88 3.22
CA ALA A 42 -83.71 64.65 2.06
C ALA A 42 -82.54 65.65 1.95
N GLY A 43 -82.73 66.89 2.40
CA GLY A 43 -81.69 67.93 2.41
C GLY A 43 -80.63 67.70 3.48
N TRP A 44 -81.05 67.21 4.65
CA TRP A 44 -80.13 66.75 5.68
C TRP A 44 -79.35 65.50 5.24
N ALA A 45 -80.02 64.54 4.62
CA ALA A 45 -79.37 63.34 4.10
C ALA A 45 -78.31 63.66 3.05
N SER A 46 -78.56 64.63 2.15
CA SER A 46 -77.58 65.03 1.12
C SER A 46 -76.37 65.76 1.70
N LEU A 47 -76.55 66.62 2.71
CA LEU A 47 -75.44 67.27 3.42
C LEU A 47 -74.58 66.26 4.18
N VAL A 48 -75.21 65.33 4.91
CA VAL A 48 -74.49 64.26 5.62
C VAL A 48 -73.78 63.32 4.65
N ALA A 49 -74.45 62.91 3.57
CA ALA A 49 -73.83 62.08 2.53
C ALA A 49 -72.66 62.80 1.84
N GLY A 50 -72.80 64.10 1.56
CA GLY A 50 -71.76 64.94 0.98
C GLY A 50 -70.53 65.09 1.89
N LEU A 51 -70.70 65.01 3.22
CA LEU A 51 -69.59 65.06 4.17
C LEU A 51 -68.90 63.70 4.33
N VAL A 52 -69.68 62.60 4.34
CA VAL A 52 -69.18 61.25 4.71
C VAL A 52 -68.63 60.47 3.50
N LEU A 53 -69.32 60.52 2.35
CA LEU A 53 -68.93 59.74 1.16
C LEU A 53 -67.51 60.05 0.65
N PRO A 54 -67.05 61.32 0.58
CA PRO A 54 -65.69 61.62 0.12
C PRO A 54 -64.62 61.02 1.03
N SER A 55 -64.82 61.06 2.35
CA SER A 55 -63.90 60.47 3.33
C SER A 55 -63.86 58.95 3.22
N CYS A 56 -65.01 58.29 3.05
CA CYS A 56 -65.07 56.84 2.84
C CYS A 56 -64.38 56.43 1.51
N ALA A 57 -64.62 57.16 0.42
CA ALA A 57 -63.96 56.91 -0.86
C ALA A 57 -62.45 57.10 -0.77
N ALA A 58 -61.98 58.12 -0.05
CA ALA A 58 -60.56 58.36 0.16
C ALA A 58 -59.89 57.23 0.96
N LEU A 59 -60.54 56.74 2.01
CA LEU A 59 -60.04 55.59 2.79
C LEU A 59 -59.93 54.32 1.92
N LEU A 60 -60.91 54.07 1.05
CA LEU A 60 -60.87 52.94 0.12
C LEU A 60 -59.74 53.08 -0.92
N VAL A 61 -59.54 54.27 -1.48
CA VAL A 61 -58.43 54.54 -2.42
C VAL A 61 -57.08 54.38 -1.71
N GLN A 62 -56.97 54.85 -0.47
CA GLN A 62 -55.76 54.69 0.33
C GLN A 62 -55.48 53.22 0.63
N ALA A 63 -56.49 52.46 1.07
CA ALA A 63 -56.38 51.02 1.32
C ALA A 63 -56.02 50.23 0.05
N TRP A 64 -56.60 50.61 -1.09
CA TRP A 64 -56.26 50.02 -2.39
C TRP A 64 -54.80 50.30 -2.78
N LEU A 65 -54.34 51.54 -2.60
CA LEU A 65 -52.97 51.93 -2.91
C LEU A 65 -51.95 51.26 -1.98
N THR A 66 -52.27 51.09 -0.69
CA THR A 66 -51.40 50.38 0.27
C THR A 66 -51.33 48.90 -0.06
N GLN A 67 -52.46 48.24 -0.35
CA GLN A 67 -52.49 46.84 -0.76
C GLN A 67 -51.68 46.60 -2.04
N ARG A 68 -51.76 47.51 -3.02
CA ARG A 68 -50.93 47.43 -4.24
C ARG A 68 -49.44 47.60 -3.97
N ALA A 69 -49.08 48.49 -3.04
CA ALA A 69 -47.69 48.69 -2.66
C ALA A 69 -47.12 47.46 -1.94
N GLU A 70 -47.89 46.88 -1.02
CA GLU A 70 -47.51 45.66 -0.29
C GLU A 70 -47.34 44.47 -1.25
N LEU A 71 -48.27 44.27 -2.18
CA LEU A 71 -48.15 43.22 -3.21
C LEU A 71 -46.91 43.41 -4.10
N ALA A 72 -46.56 44.64 -4.45
CA ALA A 72 -45.34 44.92 -5.20
C ALA A 72 -44.08 44.54 -4.39
N THR A 73 -44.04 44.86 -3.09
CA THR A 73 -42.92 44.50 -2.22
C THR A 73 -42.78 42.99 -2.01
N LEU A 74 -43.90 42.26 -1.87
CA LEU A 74 -43.89 40.80 -1.75
C LEU A 74 -43.42 40.14 -3.05
N ARG A 75 -43.87 40.64 -4.20
CA ARG A 75 -43.40 40.16 -5.51
C ARG A 75 -41.89 40.33 -5.66
N ASP A 76 -41.36 41.51 -5.32
CA ASP A 76 -39.91 41.75 -5.40
C ASP A 76 -39.12 40.88 -4.43
N ALA A 77 -39.64 40.66 -3.21
CA ALA A 77 -39.02 39.76 -2.24
C ALA A 77 -38.99 38.31 -2.74
N LEU A 78 -40.09 37.82 -3.33
CA LEU A 78 -40.18 36.48 -3.91
C LEU A 78 -39.24 36.31 -5.11
N LEU A 79 -39.13 37.31 -5.99
CA LEU A 79 -38.20 37.25 -7.13
C LEU A 79 -36.74 37.22 -6.67
N ARG A 80 -36.38 37.98 -5.63
CA ARG A 80 -35.04 37.92 -5.02
C ARG A 80 -34.77 36.56 -4.39
N GLN A 81 -35.74 35.99 -3.68
CA GLN A 81 -35.62 34.64 -3.11
C GLN A 81 -35.42 33.58 -4.21
N GLY A 82 -36.19 33.65 -5.30
CA GLY A 82 -36.01 32.77 -6.47
C GLY A 82 -34.61 32.86 -7.06
N ALA A 83 -34.12 34.07 -7.34
CA ALA A 83 -32.77 34.28 -7.88
C ALA A 83 -31.66 33.76 -6.95
N THR A 84 -31.81 33.90 -5.63
CA THR A 84 -30.85 33.34 -4.66
C THR A 84 -30.91 31.82 -4.55
N ALA A 85 -32.06 31.20 -4.78
CA ALA A 85 -32.20 29.75 -4.81
C ALA A 85 -31.54 29.18 -6.06
N ASP A 86 -31.73 29.81 -7.23
CA ASP A 86 -31.12 29.41 -8.49
C ASP A 86 -29.58 29.50 -8.44
N SER A 87 -29.03 30.57 -7.87
CA SER A 87 -27.57 30.71 -7.75
C SER A 87 -26.94 29.67 -6.82
N ARG A 88 -27.61 29.33 -5.71
CA ARG A 88 -27.20 28.24 -4.82
C ARG A 88 -27.29 26.88 -5.53
N HIS A 89 -28.33 26.66 -6.33
CA HIS A 89 -28.48 25.42 -7.09
C HIS A 89 -27.33 25.23 -8.09
N LEU A 90 -26.97 26.28 -8.85
CA LEU A 90 -25.84 26.25 -9.77
C LEU A 90 -24.50 26.01 -9.06
N ALA A 91 -24.28 26.67 -7.91
CA ALA A 91 -23.08 26.44 -7.10
C ALA A 91 -22.98 25.00 -6.59
N LEU A 92 -24.10 24.41 -6.15
CA LEU A 92 -24.14 23.00 -5.74
C LEU A 92 -23.88 22.05 -6.91
N GLN A 93 -24.43 22.33 -8.10
CA GLN A 93 -24.15 21.52 -9.29
C GLN A 93 -22.66 21.57 -9.67
N ALA A 94 -22.02 22.75 -9.59
CA ALA A 94 -20.59 22.91 -9.84
C ALA A 94 -19.75 22.14 -8.82
N LEU A 95 -20.07 22.23 -7.52
CA LEU A 95 -19.39 21.47 -6.47
C LEU A 95 -19.56 19.95 -6.65
N VAL A 96 -20.75 19.50 -7.08
CA VAL A 96 -20.98 18.08 -7.39
C VAL A 96 -20.13 17.65 -8.59
N ALA A 97 -20.05 18.46 -9.64
CA ALA A 97 -19.21 18.17 -10.80
C ALA A 97 -17.72 18.09 -10.43
N GLU A 98 -17.22 19.05 -9.65
CA GLU A 98 -15.85 19.07 -9.14
C GLU A 98 -15.57 17.87 -8.24
N SER A 99 -16.51 17.50 -7.35
CA SER A 99 -16.35 16.32 -6.50
C SER A 99 -16.25 15.01 -7.31
N ARG A 100 -16.99 14.91 -8.43
CA ARG A 100 -16.91 13.76 -9.35
C ARG A 100 -15.57 13.72 -10.08
N GLU A 101 -15.07 14.87 -10.52
CA GLU A 101 -13.76 14.97 -11.16
C GLU A 101 -12.62 14.59 -10.19
N HIS A 102 -12.63 15.13 -8.96
CA HIS A 102 -11.68 14.74 -7.92
C HIS A 102 -11.74 13.24 -7.61
N THR A 103 -12.94 12.66 -7.55
CA THR A 103 -13.10 11.21 -7.34
C THR A 103 -12.52 10.42 -8.50
N ALA A 104 -12.72 10.84 -9.75
CA ALA A 104 -12.14 10.18 -10.92
C ALA A 104 -10.61 10.26 -10.93
N ILE A 105 -10.03 11.41 -10.57
CA ILE A 105 -8.58 11.59 -10.45
C ILE A 105 -8.01 10.66 -9.37
N LEU A 106 -8.64 10.59 -8.19
CA LEU A 106 -8.20 9.69 -7.11
C LEU A 106 -8.32 8.21 -7.51
N GLN A 107 -9.35 7.83 -8.25
CA GLN A 107 -9.49 6.48 -8.80
C GLN A 107 -8.37 6.14 -9.80
N GLU A 108 -7.99 7.08 -10.66
CA GLU A 108 -6.89 6.86 -11.60
C GLU A 108 -5.53 6.82 -10.89
N GLN A 109 -5.30 7.69 -9.90
CA GLN A 109 -4.08 7.65 -9.09
C GLN A 109 -3.95 6.33 -8.32
N THR A 110 -5.02 5.85 -7.70
CA THR A 110 -5.03 4.55 -7.01
C THR A 110 -4.79 3.41 -8.00
N ARG A 111 -5.38 3.45 -9.20
CA ARG A 111 -5.10 2.48 -10.27
C ARG A 111 -3.62 2.47 -10.67
N LEU A 112 -3.01 3.65 -10.86
CA LEU A 112 -1.60 3.78 -11.20
C LEU A 112 -0.69 3.29 -10.08
N MET A 113 -0.99 3.62 -8.82
CA MET A 113 -0.23 3.13 -7.66
C MET A 113 -0.30 1.60 -7.53
N LEU A 114 -1.49 1.01 -7.69
CA LEU A 114 -1.64 -0.45 -7.72
C LEU A 114 -0.87 -1.09 -8.88
N GLY A 115 -0.90 -0.45 -10.06
CA GLY A 115 -0.08 -0.85 -11.20
C GLY A 115 1.42 -0.85 -10.88
N GLN A 116 1.93 0.23 -10.29
CA GLN A 116 3.33 0.37 -9.88
C GLN A 116 3.73 -0.68 -8.82
N LEU A 117 2.87 -0.93 -7.83
CA LEU A 117 3.10 -1.97 -6.82
C LEU A 117 3.17 -3.36 -7.45
N SER A 118 2.32 -3.67 -8.43
CA SER A 118 2.35 -4.95 -9.13
C SER A 118 3.64 -5.16 -9.94
N VAL A 119 4.14 -4.09 -10.57
CA VAL A 119 5.41 -4.10 -11.30
C VAL A 119 6.58 -4.24 -10.32
N GLY A 120 6.58 -3.48 -9.22
CA GLY A 120 7.59 -3.58 -8.17
C GLY A 120 7.66 -4.99 -7.56
N LYS A 121 6.51 -5.62 -7.31
CA LYS A 121 6.45 -7.02 -6.86
C LYS A 121 7.08 -7.97 -7.87
N ARG A 122 6.75 -7.86 -9.16
CA ARG A 122 7.36 -8.70 -10.20
C ARG A 122 8.88 -8.51 -10.27
N ILE A 123 9.37 -7.27 -10.14
CA ILE A 123 10.81 -6.98 -10.12
C ILE A 123 11.48 -7.59 -8.90
N ALA A 124 10.86 -7.52 -7.72
CA ALA A 124 11.38 -8.13 -6.51
C ALA A 124 11.43 -9.67 -6.64
N ASP A 125 10.36 -10.28 -7.16
CA ASP A 125 10.27 -11.72 -7.38
C ASP A 125 11.36 -12.20 -8.38
N THR A 126 11.58 -11.46 -9.48
CA THR A 126 12.64 -11.81 -10.45
C THR A 126 14.04 -11.60 -9.89
N GLN A 127 14.28 -10.52 -9.13
CA GLN A 127 15.56 -10.30 -8.45
C GLN A 127 15.86 -11.39 -7.43
N GLN A 128 14.85 -11.81 -6.65
CA GLN A 128 14.98 -12.91 -5.72
C GLN A 128 15.32 -14.21 -6.45
N ALA A 129 14.63 -14.52 -7.56
CA ALA A 129 14.93 -15.69 -8.38
C ALA A 129 16.37 -15.65 -8.91
N LEU A 130 16.83 -14.53 -9.47
CA LEU A 130 18.20 -14.36 -9.97
C LEU A 130 19.25 -14.50 -8.86
N MET A 131 18.99 -13.96 -7.66
CA MET A 131 19.88 -14.14 -6.50
C MET A 131 19.96 -15.60 -6.08
N THR A 132 18.83 -16.32 -6.04
CA THR A 132 18.85 -17.76 -5.75
C THR A 132 19.60 -18.56 -6.80
N GLU A 133 19.42 -18.24 -8.08
CA GLU A 133 20.13 -18.89 -9.18
C GLU A 133 21.64 -18.64 -9.10
N THR A 134 22.06 -17.39 -8.90
CA THR A 134 23.48 -17.02 -8.75
C THR A 134 24.12 -17.74 -7.56
N ARG A 135 23.39 -17.85 -6.44
CA ARG A 135 23.84 -18.60 -5.27
C ARG A 135 24.02 -20.09 -5.58
N LEU A 136 23.08 -20.70 -6.29
CA LEU A 136 23.18 -22.10 -6.71
C LEU A 136 24.36 -22.32 -7.67
N GLN A 137 24.54 -21.45 -8.66
CA GLN A 137 25.68 -21.52 -9.59
C GLN A 137 27.03 -21.42 -8.85
N ARG A 138 27.13 -20.49 -7.88
CA ARG A 138 28.32 -20.37 -7.04
C ARG A 138 28.56 -21.64 -6.23
N LEU A 139 27.53 -22.22 -5.64
CA LEU A 139 27.64 -23.45 -4.85
C LEU A 139 28.09 -24.64 -5.71
N VAL A 140 27.58 -24.75 -6.94
CA VAL A 140 28.01 -25.77 -7.91
C VAL A 140 29.49 -25.58 -8.27
N GLY A 141 29.92 -24.36 -8.57
CA GLY A 141 31.33 -24.08 -8.87
C GLY A 141 32.26 -24.35 -7.68
N GLU A 142 31.84 -24.00 -6.46
CA GLU A 142 32.55 -24.34 -5.22
C GLU A 142 32.63 -25.86 -5.04
N TRP A 143 31.54 -26.60 -5.27
CA TRP A 143 31.53 -28.05 -5.22
C TRP A 143 32.47 -28.69 -6.25
N ASP A 144 32.53 -28.20 -7.49
CA ASP A 144 33.43 -28.73 -8.51
C ASP A 144 34.92 -28.55 -8.13
N MET A 145 35.24 -27.46 -7.43
CA MET A 145 36.57 -27.25 -6.87
C MET A 145 36.84 -28.21 -5.71
N THR A 146 35.93 -28.26 -4.72
CA THR A 146 36.04 -29.15 -3.57
C THR A 146 36.09 -30.63 -3.98
N GLY A 147 35.27 -31.05 -4.94
CA GLY A 147 35.21 -32.41 -5.46
C GLY A 147 36.53 -32.84 -6.09
N ARG A 148 37.23 -31.94 -6.80
CA ARG A 148 38.58 -32.19 -7.33
C ARG A 148 39.62 -32.35 -6.23
N GLU A 149 39.56 -31.51 -5.20
CA GLU A 149 40.44 -31.63 -4.04
C GLU A 149 40.20 -32.94 -3.29
N LEU A 150 38.93 -33.26 -2.98
CA LEU A 150 38.55 -34.53 -2.36
C LEU A 150 38.95 -35.74 -3.21
N ALA A 151 38.84 -35.66 -4.53
CA ALA A 151 39.30 -36.72 -5.43
C ALA A 151 40.82 -36.92 -5.37
N ALA A 152 41.60 -35.83 -5.28
CA ALA A 152 43.05 -35.91 -5.11
C ALA A 152 43.42 -36.54 -3.75
N VAL A 153 42.73 -36.15 -2.67
CA VAL A 153 42.93 -36.74 -1.34
C VAL A 153 42.54 -38.22 -1.33
N MET A 154 41.40 -38.58 -1.94
CA MET A 154 41.00 -39.98 -2.10
C MET A 154 42.01 -40.78 -2.93
N ALA A 155 42.61 -40.20 -3.96
CA ALA A 155 43.64 -40.85 -4.75
C ALA A 155 44.92 -41.10 -3.94
N ALA A 156 45.32 -40.14 -3.10
CA ALA A 156 46.42 -40.32 -2.16
C ALA A 156 46.12 -41.42 -1.13
N MET A 157 44.91 -41.42 -0.57
CA MET A 157 44.44 -42.46 0.35
C MET A 157 44.44 -43.85 -0.31
N TRP A 158 43.96 -43.97 -1.55
CA TRP A 158 43.98 -45.20 -2.31
C TRP A 158 45.40 -45.77 -2.44
N ARG A 159 46.36 -44.94 -2.86
CA ARG A 159 47.78 -45.34 -2.95
C ARG A 159 48.33 -45.81 -1.60
N LEU A 160 47.97 -45.12 -0.51
CA LEU A 160 48.38 -45.51 0.84
C LEU A 160 47.75 -46.83 1.29
N VAL A 161 46.52 -47.17 0.91
CA VAL A 161 45.90 -48.47 1.29
C VAL A 161 46.67 -49.65 0.71
N PHE A 162 47.23 -49.54 -0.49
CA PHE A 162 48.03 -50.62 -1.08
C PHE A 162 49.45 -50.67 -0.53
N GLY A 163 50.00 -49.55 -0.04
CA GLY A 163 51.24 -49.55 0.76
C GLY A 163 51.05 -50.05 2.20
N TRP A 164 49.86 -49.82 2.77
CA TRP A 164 49.43 -50.31 4.08
C TRP A 164 49.30 -51.85 4.07
N ARG A 165 48.89 -52.47 2.95
CA ARG A 165 48.64 -53.92 2.95
C ARG A 165 49.86 -54.82 3.19
N THR A 166 51.09 -54.35 2.96
CA THR A 166 52.41 -54.73 3.52
C THR A 166 53.50 -54.18 2.58
N ALA A 167 54.70 -53.89 3.08
CA ALA A 167 55.85 -53.46 2.24
C ALA A 167 56.28 -54.52 1.22
N GLU A 168 55.96 -55.77 1.53
CA GLU A 168 55.98 -56.92 0.64
C GLU A 168 54.53 -57.13 0.19
N GLY A 169 54.21 -57.17 -1.11
CA GLY A 169 52.88 -57.64 -1.53
C GLY A 169 52.56 -59.04 -0.95
N PRO A 170 51.37 -59.61 -1.15
CA PRO A 170 51.22 -61.05 -0.95
C PRO A 170 52.35 -61.72 -1.75
N GLU A 171 53.30 -62.35 -1.06
CA GLU A 171 54.50 -63.01 -1.61
C GLU A 171 55.73 -62.14 -1.95
N GLY A 172 56.00 -61.00 -1.30
CA GLY A 172 57.33 -60.34 -1.43
C GLY A 172 57.58 -59.67 -2.78
N GLN A 173 56.52 -59.43 -3.57
CA GLN A 173 56.60 -58.72 -4.83
C GLN A 173 56.57 -57.20 -4.61
N PRO A 174 57.27 -56.39 -5.45
CA PRO A 174 57.18 -54.94 -5.41
C PRO A 174 55.72 -54.51 -5.55
N SER A 175 55.29 -53.52 -4.77
CA SER A 175 53.91 -53.04 -4.82
C SER A 175 53.56 -52.63 -6.24
N VAL A 176 52.78 -53.44 -6.93
CA VAL A 176 52.27 -53.09 -8.26
C VAL A 176 51.34 -51.90 -8.05
N GLU A 177 51.66 -50.76 -8.65
CA GLU A 177 50.75 -49.61 -8.66
C GLU A 177 49.44 -50.05 -9.32
N LEU A 178 48.44 -50.34 -8.50
CA LEU A 178 47.11 -50.66 -8.99
C LEU A 178 46.55 -49.42 -9.69
N PRO A 179 45.93 -49.60 -10.87
CA PRO A 179 45.38 -48.48 -11.61
C PRO A 179 44.36 -47.76 -10.73
N LEU A 180 44.41 -46.43 -10.74
CA LEU A 180 43.49 -45.61 -9.97
C LEU A 180 42.06 -45.84 -10.51
N PRO A 181 41.10 -46.27 -9.68
CA PRO A 181 39.70 -46.35 -10.10
C PRO A 181 39.20 -44.99 -10.60
N SER A 182 38.32 -45.01 -11.59
CA SER A 182 37.84 -43.78 -12.22
C SER A 182 36.87 -43.01 -11.31
N GLY A 183 36.98 -41.67 -11.29
CA GLY A 183 36.07 -40.71 -10.62
C GLY A 183 35.22 -41.24 -9.44
N PRO A 184 33.94 -41.59 -9.67
CA PRO A 184 33.02 -42.03 -8.61
C PRO A 184 33.31 -43.45 -8.06
N GLU A 185 33.97 -44.30 -8.85
CA GLU A 185 34.35 -45.65 -8.43
C GLU A 185 35.43 -45.61 -7.36
N LEU A 186 36.30 -44.59 -7.36
CA LEU A 186 37.33 -44.41 -6.35
C LEU A 186 36.73 -44.28 -4.94
N GLY A 187 35.69 -43.44 -4.80
CA GLY A 187 35.00 -43.28 -3.53
C GLY A 187 34.31 -44.57 -3.07
N LEU A 188 33.67 -45.30 -4.00
CA LEU A 188 33.06 -46.61 -3.70
C LEU A 188 34.10 -47.68 -3.34
N ALA A 189 35.25 -47.69 -4.01
CA ALA A 189 36.32 -48.62 -3.74
C ALA A 189 36.94 -48.37 -2.36
N ILE A 190 37.16 -47.10 -2.00
CA ILE A 190 37.56 -46.71 -0.64
C ILE A 190 36.49 -47.13 0.40
N LEU A 191 35.21 -46.90 0.12
CA LEU A 191 34.12 -47.33 1.01
C LEU A 191 34.07 -48.84 1.25
N ARG A 192 34.40 -49.65 0.23
CA ARG A 192 34.46 -51.12 0.35
C ARG A 192 35.64 -51.59 1.18
N LEU A 193 36.70 -50.80 1.24
CA LEU A 193 37.90 -51.08 2.03
C LEU A 193 37.75 -50.65 3.49
N LEU A 194 36.99 -49.58 3.73
CA LEU A 194 36.75 -49.08 5.07
C LEU A 194 35.74 -49.96 5.82
N PRO A 195 36.00 -50.26 7.10
CA PRO A 195 35.08 -51.05 7.92
C PRO A 195 33.77 -50.30 8.14
N ALA A 196 32.69 -51.09 8.21
CA ALA A 196 31.35 -50.54 8.34
C ALA A 196 30.98 -50.15 9.77
N THR A 197 31.63 -50.75 10.76
CA THR A 197 31.30 -50.56 12.18
C THR A 197 32.56 -50.23 12.98
N ALA A 198 32.37 -49.64 14.16
CA ALA A 198 33.48 -49.39 15.08
C ALA A 198 34.13 -50.69 15.58
N GLU A 199 33.35 -51.76 15.72
CA GLU A 199 33.85 -53.10 16.09
C GLU A 199 34.75 -53.70 15.02
N ASP A 200 34.40 -53.52 13.74
CA ASP A 200 35.23 -53.97 12.63
C ASP A 200 36.52 -53.15 12.56
N MET A 201 36.44 -51.84 12.81
CA MET A 201 37.62 -50.94 12.81
C MET A 201 38.70 -51.36 13.81
N ALA A 202 38.33 -51.85 14.99
CA ALA A 202 39.28 -52.27 16.01
C ALA A 202 40.19 -53.44 15.57
N LYS A 203 39.82 -54.17 14.51
CA LYS A 203 40.57 -55.30 13.96
C LYS A 203 41.59 -54.89 12.90
N PHE A 204 41.60 -53.62 12.46
CA PHE A 204 42.48 -53.12 11.42
C PHE A 204 43.66 -52.35 12.01
N GLU A 205 44.87 -52.71 11.62
CA GLU A 205 46.09 -51.95 11.93
C GLU A 205 46.31 -50.89 10.84
N VAL A 206 45.97 -49.62 11.11
CA VAL A 206 45.94 -48.55 10.10
C VAL A 206 47.23 -47.74 10.08
N ASP A 207 47.81 -47.49 8.89
CA ASP A 207 48.94 -46.56 8.73
C ASP A 207 48.54 -45.13 9.15
N GLU A 208 49.33 -44.49 10.00
CA GLU A 208 49.15 -43.12 10.47
C GLU A 208 49.05 -42.10 9.33
N ARG A 209 49.77 -42.32 8.22
CA ARG A 209 49.70 -41.48 7.01
C ARG A 209 48.31 -41.48 6.40
N PHE A 210 47.64 -42.64 6.40
CA PHE A 210 46.26 -42.77 5.94
C PHE A 210 45.31 -42.05 6.88
N VAL A 211 45.50 -42.16 8.20
CA VAL A 211 44.70 -41.44 9.20
C VAL A 211 44.82 -39.91 9.03
N ARG A 212 46.02 -39.40 8.74
CA ARG A 212 46.24 -37.97 8.45
C ARG A 212 45.50 -37.52 7.18
N GLN A 213 45.57 -38.31 6.11
CA GLN A 213 44.85 -37.99 4.86
C GLN A 213 43.33 -38.08 5.05
N ALA A 214 42.84 -39.05 5.83
CA ALA A 214 41.45 -39.14 6.20
C ALA A 214 41.00 -37.91 7.02
N ALA A 215 41.80 -37.46 7.99
CA ALA A 215 41.49 -36.25 8.74
C ALA A 215 41.44 -35.00 7.84
N HIS A 216 42.36 -34.89 6.86
CA HIS A 216 42.36 -33.81 5.88
C HIS A 216 41.13 -33.85 4.97
N TYR A 217 40.76 -35.03 4.44
CA TYR A 217 39.52 -35.22 3.67
C TYR A 217 38.29 -34.70 4.43
N ARG A 218 38.17 -35.11 5.70
CA ARG A 218 37.04 -34.74 6.55
C ARG A 218 37.02 -33.24 6.85
N ALA A 219 38.19 -32.61 7.03
CA ALA A 219 38.28 -31.17 7.25
C ALA A 219 37.81 -30.38 6.01
N VAL A 220 38.26 -30.76 4.82
CA VAL A 220 37.85 -30.14 3.55
C VAL A 220 36.34 -30.32 3.33
N PHE A 221 35.83 -31.54 3.50
CA PHE A 221 34.42 -31.84 3.30
C PHE A 221 33.51 -31.11 4.31
N ARG A 222 33.90 -31.05 5.60
CA ARG A 222 33.15 -30.31 6.62
C ARG A 222 33.14 -28.80 6.37
N THR A 223 34.29 -28.25 5.99
CA THR A 223 34.42 -26.82 5.65
C THR A 223 33.48 -26.44 4.50
N PHE A 224 33.31 -27.33 3.51
CA PHE A 224 32.31 -27.14 2.47
C PHE A 224 30.88 -27.29 3.01
N LEU A 225 30.59 -28.36 3.75
CA LEU A 225 29.26 -28.61 4.30
C LEU A 225 28.73 -27.48 5.20
N ASP A 226 29.60 -26.80 5.94
CA ASP A 226 29.22 -25.66 6.79
C ASP A 226 28.74 -24.44 5.98
N ARG A 227 29.08 -24.36 4.69
CA ARG A 227 28.63 -23.30 3.77
C ARG A 227 27.36 -23.67 3.01
N VAL A 228 27.00 -24.95 2.99
CA VAL A 228 25.80 -25.46 2.32
C VAL A 228 24.58 -25.15 3.18
N PRO A 229 23.47 -24.64 2.61
CA PRO A 229 22.23 -24.42 3.35
C PRO A 229 21.62 -25.74 3.87
N GLU A 230 20.91 -25.68 5.00
CA GLU A 230 20.23 -26.84 5.58
C GLU A 230 18.99 -27.27 4.77
N THR A 231 18.33 -26.33 4.09
CA THR A 231 17.09 -26.55 3.34
C THR A 231 17.22 -26.03 1.90
N GLY A 232 16.51 -26.65 0.96
CA GLY A 232 16.48 -26.25 -0.45
C GLY A 232 16.74 -27.42 -1.42
N PRO A 233 16.77 -27.17 -2.73
CA PRO A 233 17.01 -28.21 -3.74
C PRO A 233 18.44 -28.76 -3.69
N ILE A 234 19.42 -27.92 -3.33
CA ILE A 234 20.79 -28.33 -3.00
C ILE A 234 20.96 -28.01 -1.52
N ASN A 235 21.02 -29.03 -0.68
CA ASN A 235 21.07 -28.89 0.77
C ASN A 235 22.11 -29.82 1.39
N ARG A 236 22.39 -29.60 2.67
CA ARG A 236 23.40 -30.37 3.42
C ARG A 236 23.11 -31.87 3.42
N GLY A 237 21.84 -32.27 3.55
CA GLY A 237 21.41 -33.68 3.54
C GLY A 237 21.77 -34.38 2.23
N LEU A 238 21.54 -33.71 1.10
CA LEU A 238 21.89 -34.24 -0.22
C LEU A 238 23.38 -34.61 -0.32
N PHE A 239 24.29 -33.75 0.11
CA PHE A 239 25.73 -34.03 0.08
C PHE A 239 26.15 -35.12 1.08
N LEU A 240 25.46 -35.24 2.21
CA LEU A 240 25.70 -36.32 3.18
C LEU A 240 25.27 -37.69 2.62
N ASP A 241 24.21 -37.73 1.81
CA ASP A 241 23.72 -38.97 1.18
C ASP A 241 24.58 -39.44 0.00
N MET A 242 25.33 -38.54 -0.62
CA MET A 242 26.29 -38.83 -1.69
C MET A 242 27.44 -39.74 -1.21
N VAL A 243 28.16 -40.33 -2.17
CA VAL A 243 29.31 -41.21 -1.90
C VAL A 243 30.34 -40.53 -0.99
N GLN A 244 30.61 -39.24 -1.20
CA GLN A 244 31.55 -38.45 -0.40
C GLN A 244 31.10 -38.30 1.06
N GLY A 245 29.81 -38.06 1.30
CA GLY A 245 29.26 -38.01 2.66
C GLY A 245 29.32 -39.36 3.37
N ARG A 246 29.08 -40.46 2.65
CA ARG A 246 29.27 -41.82 3.18
C ARG A 246 30.74 -42.09 3.50
N VAL A 247 31.67 -41.59 2.69
CA VAL A 247 33.12 -41.69 2.96
C VAL A 247 33.47 -40.95 4.25
N ASP A 248 33.03 -39.70 4.45
CA ASP A 248 33.25 -38.97 5.72
C ASP A 248 32.71 -39.76 6.92
N ALA A 249 31.51 -40.33 6.81
CA ALA A 249 30.91 -41.12 7.88
C ALA A 249 31.74 -42.37 8.25
N ARG A 250 32.30 -43.07 7.26
CA ARG A 250 33.20 -44.22 7.51
C ARG A 250 34.55 -43.79 8.05
N LEU A 251 35.13 -42.72 7.51
CA LEU A 251 36.40 -42.17 7.99
C LEU A 251 36.29 -41.59 9.40
N ALA A 252 35.08 -41.23 9.85
CA ALA A 252 34.84 -40.82 11.23
C ALA A 252 35.08 -41.91 12.27
N LEU A 253 35.06 -43.18 11.85
CA LEU A 253 35.32 -44.33 12.72
C LEU A 253 36.82 -44.55 12.93
N LEU A 254 37.69 -43.94 12.13
CA LEU A 254 39.14 -44.08 12.28
C LEU A 254 39.61 -43.47 13.60
N PRO A 255 40.64 -44.05 14.23
CA PRO A 255 41.27 -43.44 15.40
C PRO A 255 41.71 -42.01 15.03
N ARG A 256 41.59 -41.07 15.98
CA ARG A 256 42.08 -39.71 15.76
C ARG A 256 43.59 -39.78 15.52
N PRO A 257 44.15 -39.03 14.56
CA PRO A 257 45.59 -38.94 14.42
C PRO A 257 46.14 -38.46 15.76
N ASN A 258 47.10 -39.19 16.34
CA ASN A 258 47.78 -38.74 17.54
C ASN A 258 48.45 -37.41 17.19
N HIS A 259 47.94 -36.29 17.72
CA HIS A 259 48.51 -34.95 17.53
C HIS A 259 49.87 -34.76 18.23
N ALA A 260 50.54 -35.84 18.61
CA ALA A 260 51.80 -35.85 19.32
C ALA A 260 52.90 -36.43 18.42
N LEU A 261 53.33 -35.64 17.44
CA LEU A 261 54.69 -35.57 16.88
C LEU A 261 54.64 -34.63 15.67
N VAL A 262 54.47 -33.33 15.96
CA VAL A 262 55.08 -32.32 15.10
C VAL A 262 56.57 -32.47 15.31
N ILE A 263 57.24 -33.25 14.47
CA ILE A 263 58.70 -33.23 14.39
C ILE A 263 59.04 -31.96 13.61
N PRO A 264 59.62 -30.93 14.25
CA PRO A 264 60.06 -29.75 13.52
C PRO A 264 61.19 -30.17 12.55
N PRO A 265 61.26 -29.58 11.35
CA PRO A 265 62.15 -30.02 10.27
C PRO A 265 63.66 -29.84 10.54
N GLU A 266 64.04 -29.41 11.74
CA GLU A 266 65.43 -29.10 12.11
C GLU A 266 66.12 -30.25 12.85
N THR A 267 65.41 -31.28 13.33
CA THR A 267 66.01 -32.36 14.14
C THR A 267 66.40 -33.62 13.37
N LEU A 268 66.55 -33.56 12.03
CA LEU A 268 67.08 -34.67 11.22
C LEU A 268 68.45 -34.37 10.59
N ALA A 269 69.09 -33.27 10.97
CA ALA A 269 70.43 -32.92 10.49
C ALA A 269 71.30 -32.28 11.58
N ALA A 270 71.28 -32.83 12.79
CA ALA A 270 72.36 -32.76 13.77
C ALA A 270 71.99 -33.62 14.99
N GLU A 271 72.28 -34.92 14.91
CA GLU A 271 72.82 -35.76 16.00
C GLU A 271 73.19 -37.14 15.44
#